data_AF-A0AAW0LGN0-F1
#
_entry.id   AF-A0AAW0LGN0-F1
#
_cell.length_a   1.000
_cell.length_b   1.000
_cell.length_c   1.000
_cell.angle_alpha   90.00
_cell.angle_beta   90.00
_cell.angle_gamma   90.00
#
_symmetry.space_group_name_H-M   'P 1'
#
loop_
_entity.id
_entity.type
_entity.pdbx_description
1 polymer ?
#
loop_
_entity_poly.entity_id
_entity_poly.type
_entity_poly.pdbx_seq_one_letter_code
_entity_poly.pdbx_strand_id
1 'polypeptide(L)'
;MYCLPAIFKACWGEEREHEKAVKEASELLEFLENELKEKRYFGGETVGLLDIAANTIGYWLGVFEEASGVEMLTREKFPKLCNWANEFVCVTAVKENLPPRDKLIAYFRNRFGVVVREKRYNSSTKKKRRKTYLSAIWKSCTCEKEEREKAVEETSELLQFLENELKEQKYFGGETIGLVDIAANIIGYWLEIFEEAFGVELLRKEKFPKLCNWASEFVSVSAIKENLPPSDKLIAFLQNRFGVGNASK
;
A
#
# COMPACT_ATOMS: atom_id res chain seq x y z
N MET A 1 -6.23 -0.36 -1.73
CA MET A 1 -5.78 -1.15 -2.89
C MET A 1 -5.34 -2.54 -2.40
N TYR A 2 -6.18 -3.55 -2.62
CA TYR A 2 -6.13 -4.87 -1.96
C TYR A 2 -4.99 -5.80 -2.39
N CYS A 3 -4.26 -5.45 -3.45
CA CYS A 3 -3.22 -6.30 -4.00
C CYS A 3 -1.88 -6.21 -3.24
N LEU A 4 -1.60 -5.11 -2.54
CA LEU A 4 -0.29 -4.90 -1.91
C LEU A 4 0.05 -5.98 -0.86
N PRO A 5 -0.85 -6.41 0.05
CA PRO A 5 -0.54 -7.47 1.00
C PRO A 5 -0.23 -8.81 0.32
N ALA A 6 -1.00 -9.19 -0.71
CA ALA A 6 -0.80 -10.43 -1.46
C ALA A 6 0.52 -10.39 -2.25
N ILE A 7 0.78 -9.30 -2.97
CA ILE A 7 2.04 -9.05 -3.71
C ILE A 7 3.23 -9.11 -2.76
N PHE A 8 3.16 -8.44 -1.60
CA PHE A 8 4.27 -8.42 -0.66
C PHE A 8 4.53 -9.80 -0.05
N LYS A 9 3.47 -10.55 0.27
CA LYS A 9 3.58 -11.94 0.74
C LYS A 9 4.12 -12.88 -0.34
N ALA A 10 3.76 -12.67 -1.60
CA ALA A 10 4.33 -13.42 -2.72
C ALA A 10 5.84 -13.16 -2.82
N CYS A 11 6.28 -11.90 -2.71
CA CYS A 11 7.69 -11.54 -2.84
C CYS A 11 8.55 -11.92 -1.63
N TRP A 12 8.04 -11.79 -0.40
CA TRP A 12 8.86 -11.93 0.83
C TRP A 12 8.13 -12.57 2.03
N GLY A 13 7.00 -13.23 1.79
CA GLY A 13 6.27 -14.00 2.80
C GLY A 13 6.97 -15.31 3.16
N GLU A 14 6.35 -16.05 4.08
CA GLU A 14 6.80 -17.40 4.41
C GLU A 14 6.57 -18.35 3.24
N GLU A 15 7.47 -19.32 3.05
CA GLU A 15 7.44 -20.25 1.92
C GLU A 15 6.11 -21.02 1.83
N ARG A 16 5.52 -21.41 2.97
CA ARG A 16 4.22 -22.07 3.05
C ARG A 16 3.04 -21.21 2.57
N GLU A 17 3.17 -19.88 2.61
CA GLU A 17 2.12 -18.94 2.17
C GLU A 17 2.35 -18.46 0.74
N HIS A 18 3.51 -18.74 0.14
CA HIS A 18 3.93 -18.17 -1.13
C HIS A 18 2.97 -18.54 -2.27
N GLU A 19 2.65 -19.82 -2.45
CA GLU A 19 1.76 -20.27 -3.53
C GLU A 19 0.37 -19.63 -3.43
N LYS A 20 -0.20 -19.59 -2.22
CA LYS A 20 -1.47 -18.93 -1.94
C LYS A 20 -1.39 -17.43 -2.23
N ALA A 21 -0.32 -16.76 -1.81
CA ALA A 21 -0.14 -15.34 -2.03
C ALA A 21 0.03 -14.98 -3.50
N VAL A 22 0.78 -15.79 -4.27
CA VAL A 22 0.90 -15.63 -5.73
C VAL A 22 -0.45 -15.83 -6.40
N LYS A 23 -1.24 -16.82 -5.97
CA LYS A 23 -2.59 -17.04 -6.50
C LYS A 23 -3.51 -15.86 -6.21
N GLU A 24 -3.57 -15.39 -4.96
CA GLU A 24 -4.37 -14.20 -4.58
C GLU A 24 -3.93 -12.95 -5.36
N ALA A 25 -2.62 -12.73 -5.54
CA ALA A 25 -2.11 -11.63 -6.35
C ALA A 25 -2.51 -11.79 -7.83
N SER A 26 -2.43 -13.01 -8.38
CA SER A 26 -2.77 -13.29 -9.78
C SER A 26 -4.26 -13.07 -10.07
N GLU A 27 -5.17 -13.48 -9.16
CA GLU A 27 -6.62 -13.26 -9.30
C GLU A 27 -6.95 -11.76 -9.33
N LEU A 28 -6.25 -10.95 -8.53
CA LEU A 28 -6.41 -9.50 -8.53
C LEU A 28 -5.86 -8.84 -9.80
N LEU A 29 -4.72 -9.33 -10.31
CA LEU A 29 -4.18 -8.86 -11.58
C LEU A 29 -5.10 -9.23 -12.75
N GLU A 30 -5.67 -10.44 -12.74
CA GLU A 30 -6.63 -10.89 -13.76
C GLU A 30 -7.90 -10.04 -13.75
N PHE A 31 -8.42 -9.69 -12.56
CA PHE A 31 -9.53 -8.75 -12.46
C PHE A 31 -9.19 -7.39 -13.12
N LEU A 32 -8.02 -6.82 -12.82
CA LEU A 32 -7.61 -5.54 -13.40
C LEU A 32 -7.36 -5.61 -14.90
N GLU A 33 -6.79 -6.71 -15.40
CA GLU A 33 -6.59 -6.98 -16.84
C GLU A 33 -7.93 -6.97 -17.59
N ASN A 34 -8.94 -7.61 -17.00
CA ASN A 34 -10.29 -7.67 -17.59
C ASN A 34 -11.01 -6.32 -17.51
N GLU A 35 -10.87 -5.58 -16.42
CA GLU A 35 -11.49 -4.25 -16.24
C GLU A 35 -10.89 -3.18 -17.16
N LEU A 36 -9.61 -3.31 -17.52
CA LEU A 36 -8.95 -2.39 -18.46
C LEU A 36 -9.56 -2.49 -19.87
N LYS A 37 -10.12 -3.65 -20.25
CA LYS A 37 -10.77 -3.90 -21.54
C LYS A 37 -9.83 -3.52 -22.70
N GLU A 38 -10.26 -2.69 -23.64
CA GLU A 38 -9.43 -2.19 -24.75
C GLU A 38 -8.99 -0.74 -24.53
N LYS A 39 -9.09 -0.25 -23.29
CA LYS A 39 -8.75 1.14 -22.98
C LYS A 39 -7.24 1.30 -22.82
N ARG A 40 -6.76 2.49 -23.15
CA ARG A 40 -5.39 2.92 -22.91
C ARG A 40 -5.08 3.07 -21.42
N TYR A 41 -5.99 3.72 -20.70
CA TYR A 41 -5.99 3.91 -19.25
C TYR A 41 -7.32 3.39 -18.68
N PHE A 42 -7.39 3.12 -17.38
CA PHE A 42 -8.67 2.79 -16.73
C PHE A 42 -9.69 3.93 -16.89
N GLY A 43 -9.20 5.18 -16.89
CA GLY A 43 -9.94 6.40 -17.24
C GLY A 43 -10.33 6.55 -18.71
N GLY A 44 -9.94 5.63 -19.60
CA GLY A 44 -10.18 5.72 -21.05
C GLY A 44 -8.94 6.25 -21.79
N GLU A 45 -9.07 7.43 -22.39
CA GLU A 45 -7.99 8.07 -23.17
C GLU A 45 -6.99 8.86 -22.31
N THR A 46 -7.39 9.21 -21.09
CA THR A 46 -6.57 9.95 -20.13
C THR A 46 -6.46 9.19 -18.81
N VAL A 47 -5.41 9.50 -18.05
CA VAL A 47 -5.22 8.98 -16.69
C VAL A 47 -6.42 9.36 -15.82
N GLY A 48 -7.14 8.37 -15.33
CA GLY A 48 -8.23 8.51 -14.38
C GLY A 48 -7.79 8.15 -12.95
N LEU A 49 -8.73 8.18 -12.02
CA LEU A 49 -8.43 7.88 -10.63
C LEU A 49 -7.92 6.45 -10.43
N LEU A 50 -8.53 5.46 -11.11
CA LEU A 50 -8.12 4.07 -10.94
C LEU A 50 -6.67 3.84 -11.41
N ASP A 51 -6.21 4.58 -12.44
CA ASP A 51 -4.82 4.56 -12.88
C ASP A 51 -3.87 5.04 -11.77
N ILE A 52 -4.22 6.13 -11.11
CA ILE A 52 -3.46 6.71 -9.98
C ILE A 52 -3.50 5.75 -8.78
N ALA A 53 -4.67 5.21 -8.44
CA ALA A 53 -4.85 4.28 -7.33
C ALA A 53 -4.10 2.97 -7.56
N ALA A 54 -3.97 2.54 -8.82
CA ALA A 54 -3.24 1.34 -9.24
C ALA A 54 -1.73 1.59 -9.42
N ASN A 55 -1.18 2.74 -9.01
CA ASN A 55 0.26 3.03 -9.16
C ASN A 55 1.19 1.94 -8.60
N THR A 56 0.74 1.18 -7.61
CA THR A 56 1.51 0.05 -7.08
C THR A 56 1.68 -1.05 -8.12
N ILE A 57 0.66 -1.32 -8.93
CA ILE A 57 0.77 -2.23 -10.07
C ILE A 57 1.62 -1.58 -11.17
N GLY A 58 1.37 -0.30 -11.47
CA GLY A 58 2.03 0.40 -12.58
C GLY A 58 3.54 0.60 -12.40
N TYR A 59 4.01 0.78 -11.17
CA TYR A 59 5.42 1.08 -10.89
C TYR A 59 6.07 0.13 -9.88
N TRP A 60 5.44 -0.06 -8.72
CA TRP A 60 6.07 -0.74 -7.59
C TRP A 60 6.16 -2.26 -7.75
N LEU A 61 5.21 -2.88 -8.45
CA LEU A 61 5.19 -4.32 -8.68
C LEU A 61 6.46 -4.76 -9.42
N GLY A 62 6.80 -4.13 -10.53
CA GLY A 62 8.04 -4.43 -11.26
C GLY A 62 9.33 -4.15 -10.47
N VAL A 63 9.29 -3.27 -9.46
CA VAL A 63 10.40 -3.10 -8.50
C VAL A 63 10.48 -4.30 -7.55
N PHE A 64 9.34 -4.75 -7.04
CA PHE A 64 9.29 -5.88 -6.11
C PHE A 64 9.65 -7.20 -6.78
N GLU A 65 9.20 -7.41 -8.01
CA GLU A 65 9.52 -8.60 -8.81
C GLU A 65 11.03 -8.69 -9.06
N GLU A 66 11.64 -7.60 -9.51
CA GLU A 66 13.08 -7.57 -9.75
C GLU A 66 13.92 -7.68 -8.46
N ALA A 67 13.42 -7.13 -7.36
CA ALA A 67 14.11 -7.22 -6.07
C ALA A 67 13.99 -8.61 -5.42
N SER A 68 12.85 -9.27 -5.56
CA SER A 68 12.59 -10.58 -4.97
C SER A 68 13.01 -11.74 -5.87
N GLY A 69 13.02 -11.55 -7.20
CA GLY A 69 13.15 -12.61 -8.19
C GLY A 69 11.85 -13.38 -8.45
N VAL A 70 10.71 -12.94 -7.89
CA VAL A 70 9.39 -13.52 -8.14
C VAL A 70 8.73 -12.77 -9.29
N GLU A 71 8.23 -13.49 -10.29
CA GLU A 71 7.54 -12.90 -11.44
C GLU A 71 6.03 -13.17 -11.34
N MET A 72 5.21 -12.14 -11.51
CA MET A 72 3.75 -12.17 -11.42
C MET A 72 3.11 -11.48 -12.64
N LEU A 73 3.46 -10.22 -12.90
CA LEU A 73 2.95 -9.42 -14.00
C LEU A 73 3.71 -9.73 -15.30
N THR A 74 3.40 -10.89 -15.89
CA THR A 74 3.97 -11.31 -17.17
C THR A 74 3.18 -10.75 -18.35
N ARG A 75 3.86 -10.40 -19.44
CA ARG A 75 3.21 -9.97 -20.68
C ARG A 75 2.38 -11.08 -21.34
N GLU A 76 2.72 -12.35 -21.10
CA GLU A 76 1.95 -13.50 -21.58
C GLU A 76 0.57 -13.58 -20.93
N LYS A 77 0.49 -13.36 -19.61
CA LYS A 77 -0.77 -13.45 -18.85
C LYS A 77 -1.55 -12.14 -18.81
N PHE A 78 -0.84 -11.01 -18.75
CA PHE A 78 -1.42 -9.68 -18.49
C PHE A 78 -0.92 -8.65 -19.52
N PRO A 79 -1.12 -8.87 -20.83
CA PRO A 79 -0.60 -8.00 -21.87
C PRO A 79 -1.11 -6.56 -21.77
N LYS A 80 -2.37 -6.34 -21.37
CA LYS A 80 -2.98 -5.00 -21.30
C LYS A 80 -2.43 -4.24 -20.10
N LEU A 81 -2.36 -4.85 -18.93
CA LEU A 81 -1.75 -4.25 -17.75
C LEU A 81 -0.26 -3.96 -17.96
N CYS A 82 0.47 -4.83 -18.66
CA CYS A 82 1.87 -4.55 -19.01
C CYS A 82 2.01 -3.30 -19.90
N ASN A 83 1.13 -3.14 -20.89
CA ASN A 83 1.13 -1.95 -21.74
C ASN A 83 0.74 -0.70 -20.94
N TRP A 84 -0.35 -0.79 -20.18
CA TRP A 84 -0.81 0.27 -19.30
C TRP A 84 0.26 0.72 -18.31
N ALA A 85 0.95 -0.21 -17.62
CA ALA A 85 2.00 0.12 -16.66
C ALA A 85 3.14 0.90 -17.33
N ASN A 86 3.59 0.44 -18.51
CA ASN A 86 4.63 1.12 -19.28
C ASN A 86 4.24 2.53 -19.71
N GLU A 87 3.00 2.73 -20.13
CA GLU A 87 2.51 4.06 -20.50
C GLU A 87 2.29 4.97 -19.29
N PHE A 88 1.70 4.44 -18.22
CA PHE A 88 1.41 5.15 -16.98
C PHE A 88 2.67 5.76 -16.37
N VAL A 89 3.78 5.00 -16.28
CA VAL A 89 5.05 5.52 -15.73
C VAL A 89 5.73 6.55 -16.64
N CYS A 90 5.31 6.65 -17.90
CA CYS A 90 5.81 7.64 -18.85
C CYS A 90 4.99 8.94 -18.87
N VAL A 91 3.82 8.97 -18.22
CA VAL A 91 3.03 10.20 -18.06
C VAL A 91 3.86 11.22 -17.30
N THR A 92 4.01 12.44 -17.85
CA THR A 92 4.91 13.49 -17.31
C THR A 92 4.76 13.67 -15.80
N ALA A 93 3.52 13.87 -15.32
CA ALA A 93 3.23 14.06 -13.91
C ALA A 93 3.59 12.84 -13.03
N VAL A 94 3.51 11.62 -13.56
CA VAL A 94 3.94 10.41 -12.84
C VAL A 94 5.47 10.33 -12.86
N LYS A 95 6.06 10.36 -14.05
CA LYS A 95 7.50 10.21 -14.29
C LYS A 95 8.36 11.15 -13.46
N GLU A 96 7.96 12.42 -13.38
CA GLU A 96 8.69 13.45 -12.61
C GLU A 96 8.67 13.19 -11.10
N ASN A 97 7.74 12.36 -10.63
CA ASN A 97 7.50 12.07 -9.22
C ASN A 97 7.88 10.63 -8.81
N LEU A 98 8.35 9.80 -9.74
CA LEU A 98 8.76 8.43 -9.43
C LEU A 98 10.15 8.40 -8.76
N PRO A 99 10.32 7.67 -7.64
CA PRO A 99 11.63 7.47 -7.03
C PRO A 99 12.53 6.63 -7.94
N PRO A 100 13.87 6.82 -7.98
CA PRO A 100 14.74 6.06 -8.89
C PRO A 100 14.68 4.54 -8.67
N ARG A 101 14.33 3.80 -9.73
CA ARG A 101 14.05 2.35 -9.69
C ARG A 101 15.20 1.53 -9.10
N ASP A 102 16.44 1.77 -9.55
CA ASP A 102 17.63 1.04 -9.09
C ASP A 102 17.86 1.18 -7.59
N LYS A 103 17.59 2.37 -7.02
CA LYS A 103 17.73 2.61 -5.59
C LYS A 103 16.70 1.83 -4.79
N LEU A 104 15.48 1.71 -5.30
CA LEU A 104 14.41 0.93 -4.65
C LEU A 104 14.74 -0.56 -4.72
N ILE A 105 15.14 -1.07 -5.89
CA ILE A 105 15.52 -2.48 -6.07
C ILE A 105 16.66 -2.83 -5.10
N ALA A 106 17.72 -2.02 -5.05
CA ALA A 106 18.83 -2.21 -4.12
C ALA A 106 18.36 -2.17 -2.65
N TYR A 107 17.47 -1.23 -2.31
CA TYR A 107 16.90 -1.14 -0.98
C TYR A 107 16.11 -2.40 -0.58
N PHE A 108 15.22 -2.89 -1.44
CA PHE A 108 14.41 -4.07 -1.17
C PHE A 108 15.26 -5.35 -1.10
N ARG A 109 16.23 -5.51 -2.02
CA ARG A 109 17.22 -6.60 -1.96
C ARG A 109 17.99 -6.59 -0.65
N ASN A 110 18.51 -5.44 -0.24
CA ASN A 110 19.28 -5.30 1.01
C ASN A 110 18.42 -5.55 2.26
N ARG A 111 17.14 -5.19 2.22
CA ARG A 111 16.26 -5.24 3.38
C ARG A 111 15.57 -6.60 3.56
N PHE A 112 15.21 -7.27 2.47
CA PHE A 112 14.39 -8.48 2.50
C PHE A 112 15.05 -9.68 1.83
N GLY A 113 16.17 -9.48 1.13
CA GLY A 113 16.87 -10.51 0.39
C GLY A 113 16.23 -10.82 -0.98
N VAL A 114 16.94 -11.61 -1.77
CA VAL A 114 16.43 -12.22 -3.01
C VAL A 114 15.86 -13.59 -2.65
N VAL A 115 14.69 -13.93 -3.18
CA VAL A 115 14.11 -15.27 -3.12
C VAL A 115 14.75 -16.10 -4.25
N VAL A 116 15.99 -16.52 -4.06
CA VAL A 116 16.62 -17.50 -4.96
C VAL A 116 16.02 -18.86 -4.63
N ARG A 117 15.29 -19.46 -5.58
CA ARG A 117 14.83 -20.85 -5.51
C ARG A 117 15.98 -21.82 -5.76
N GLU A 118 16.98 -21.80 -4.88
CA GLU A 118 17.92 -22.91 -4.70
C GLU A 118 18.53 -22.82 -3.29
N LYS A 119 18.35 -23.92 -2.54
CA LYS A 119 18.83 -24.25 -1.19
C LYS A 119 19.39 -23.07 -0.37
N ARG A 120 18.55 -22.51 0.51
CA ARG A 120 19.00 -21.52 1.50
C ARG A 120 20.09 -22.10 2.40
N TYR A 121 21.31 -21.57 2.25
CA TYR A 121 22.34 -21.60 3.28
C TYR A 121 21.80 -20.86 4.52
N ASN A 122 21.89 -21.52 5.67
CA ASN A 122 21.55 -20.94 6.96
C ASN A 122 22.43 -19.72 7.24
N SER A 123 21.85 -18.55 7.44
CA SER A 123 22.51 -17.55 8.27
C SER A 123 21.50 -16.83 9.16
N SER A 124 21.60 -17.19 10.43
CA SER A 124 21.13 -16.46 11.59
C SER A 124 21.72 -15.05 11.60
N THR A 125 21.04 -14.09 10.97
CA THR A 125 21.21 -12.68 11.37
C THR A 125 19.86 -11.98 11.40
N LYS A 126 19.37 -11.72 12.61
CA LYS A 126 18.33 -10.72 12.90
C LYS A 126 18.88 -9.34 12.48
N LYS A 127 18.77 -8.96 11.21
CA LYS A 127 19.21 -7.64 10.70
C LYS A 127 18.03 -6.68 10.62
N LYS A 128 18.19 -5.53 11.28
CA LYS A 128 17.19 -4.50 11.60
C LYS A 128 16.44 -4.01 10.34
N ARG A 129 15.20 -4.48 10.15
CA ARG A 129 14.25 -3.99 9.12
C ARG A 129 14.04 -2.47 9.30
N ARG A 130 14.29 -1.66 8.28
CA ARG A 130 14.05 -0.20 8.31
C ARG A 130 12.56 0.12 8.09
N LYS A 131 11.75 0.06 9.14
CA LYS A 131 10.27 0.09 9.11
C LYS A 131 9.66 1.21 8.24
N THR A 132 8.60 0.89 7.49
CA THR A 132 7.76 1.87 6.75
C THR A 132 6.44 2.06 7.49
N TYR A 133 5.76 3.20 7.31
CA TYR A 133 4.50 3.50 8.00
C TYR A 133 3.42 2.45 7.68
N LEU A 134 3.32 1.99 6.44
CA LEU A 134 2.45 0.88 6.05
C LEU A 134 2.72 -0.41 6.84
N SER A 135 4.00 -0.77 7.02
CA SER A 135 4.37 -1.97 7.77
C SER A 135 4.15 -1.80 9.28
N ALA A 136 4.26 -0.59 9.80
CA ALA A 136 4.02 -0.30 11.21
C ALA A 136 2.52 -0.34 11.51
N ILE A 137 1.70 0.36 10.71
CA ILE A 137 0.23 0.37 10.80
C ILE A 137 -0.32 -1.06 10.73
N TRP A 138 0.12 -1.85 9.75
CA TRP A 138 -0.36 -3.24 9.63
C TRP A 138 -0.06 -4.07 10.88
N LYS A 139 1.18 -3.98 11.41
CA LYS A 139 1.57 -4.73 12.60
C LYS A 139 0.85 -4.24 13.86
N SER A 140 0.59 -2.93 13.98
CA SER A 140 -0.19 -2.41 15.11
C SER A 140 -1.63 -2.94 15.11
N CYS A 141 -2.15 -3.35 13.96
CA CYS A 141 -3.49 -3.93 13.84
C CYS A 141 -3.51 -5.46 14.03
N THR A 142 -2.47 -6.18 13.60
CA THR A 142 -2.56 -7.64 13.44
C THR A 142 -1.61 -8.49 14.28
N CYS A 143 -0.64 -7.89 14.99
CA CYS A 143 0.34 -8.65 15.79
C CYS A 143 -0.11 -8.91 17.23
N GLU A 144 0.53 -9.88 17.90
CA GLU A 144 0.37 -10.15 19.32
C GLU A 144 0.83 -8.97 20.20
N LYS A 145 0.35 -8.91 21.45
CA LYS A 145 0.37 -7.71 22.30
C LYS A 145 1.72 -6.97 22.36
N GLU A 146 2.82 -7.68 22.60
CA GLU A 146 4.15 -7.06 22.73
C GLU A 146 4.69 -6.50 21.40
N GLU A 147 4.52 -7.25 20.29
CA GLU A 147 4.88 -6.76 18.96
C GLU A 147 3.97 -5.63 18.49
N ARG A 148 2.71 -5.65 18.93
CA ARG A 148 1.71 -4.63 18.65
C ARG A 148 2.03 -3.30 19.32
N GLU A 149 2.38 -3.29 20.61
CA GLU A 149 2.76 -2.06 21.33
C GLU A 149 3.94 -1.36 20.67
N LYS A 150 4.95 -2.14 20.28
CA LYS A 150 6.11 -1.62 19.53
C LYS A 150 5.72 -1.06 18.16
N ALA A 151 4.81 -1.72 17.45
CA ALA A 151 4.31 -1.25 16.16
C ALA A 151 3.45 0.02 16.29
N VAL A 152 2.71 0.18 17.39
CA VAL A 152 1.97 1.40 17.72
C VAL A 152 2.94 2.56 17.96
N GLU A 153 3.98 2.36 18.75
CA GLU A 153 5.02 3.38 19.00
C GLU A 153 5.70 3.81 17.69
N GLU A 154 6.13 2.85 16.88
CA GLU A 154 6.73 3.10 15.56
C GLU A 154 5.78 3.86 14.62
N THR A 155 4.50 3.51 14.62
CA THR A 155 3.49 4.22 13.83
C THR A 155 3.34 5.66 14.34
N SER A 156 3.33 5.85 15.66
CA SER A 156 3.22 7.17 16.28
C SER A 156 4.39 8.10 15.93
N GLU A 157 5.63 7.58 15.86
CA GLU A 157 6.80 8.34 15.40
C GLU A 157 6.65 8.81 13.95
N LEU A 158 6.14 7.93 13.08
CA LEU A 158 5.96 8.23 11.66
C LEU A 158 4.81 9.22 11.42
N LEU A 159 3.72 9.11 12.18
CA LEU A 159 2.65 10.09 12.18
C LEU A 159 3.16 11.45 12.70
N GLN A 160 3.99 11.47 13.75
CA GLN A 160 4.57 12.70 14.26
C GLN A 160 5.47 13.40 13.22
N PHE A 161 6.23 12.62 12.45
CA PHE A 161 7.01 13.17 11.35
C PHE A 161 6.12 13.86 10.30
N LEU A 162 5.04 13.18 9.87
CA LEU A 162 4.12 13.74 8.88
C LEU A 162 3.33 14.95 9.41
N GLU A 163 2.93 14.93 10.68
CA GLU A 163 2.30 16.08 11.36
C GLU A 163 3.19 17.32 11.29
N ASN A 164 4.49 17.15 11.46
CA ASN A 164 5.46 18.25 11.37
C ASN A 164 5.67 18.72 9.91
N GLU A 165 5.74 17.78 8.97
CA GLU A 165 5.96 18.08 7.54
C GLU A 165 4.77 18.79 6.88
N LEU A 166 3.55 18.55 7.38
CA LEU A 166 2.34 19.24 6.92
C LEU A 166 2.38 20.76 7.21
N LYS A 167 3.20 21.19 8.19
CA LYS A 167 3.38 22.60 8.57
C LYS A 167 2.03 23.25 8.90
N GLU A 168 1.73 24.43 8.35
CA GLU A 168 0.43 25.10 8.51
C GLU A 168 -0.38 25.07 7.19
N GLN A 169 -0.10 24.08 6.34
CA GLN A 169 -0.72 23.96 5.03
C GLN A 169 -2.02 23.15 5.09
N LYS A 170 -2.91 23.40 4.12
CA LYS A 170 -4.15 22.62 3.98
C LYS A 170 -3.87 21.18 3.54
N TYR A 171 -2.93 21.02 2.62
CA TYR A 171 -2.47 19.76 2.05
C TYR A 171 -0.94 19.71 2.11
N PHE A 172 -0.34 18.52 1.97
CA PHE A 172 1.11 18.42 1.81
C PHE A 172 1.61 19.11 0.53
N GLY A 173 0.76 19.23 -0.48
CA GLY A 173 0.95 20.06 -1.67
C GLY A 173 0.76 21.57 -1.45
N GLY A 174 0.43 22.03 -0.23
CA GLY A 174 0.11 23.43 0.08
C GLY A 174 -1.39 23.70 0.06
N GLU A 175 -1.84 24.53 -0.88
CA GLU A 175 -3.27 24.89 -1.05
C GLU A 175 -4.06 23.87 -1.88
N THR A 176 -3.37 22.98 -2.60
CA THR A 176 -3.97 21.94 -3.44
C THR A 176 -3.38 20.56 -3.14
N ILE A 177 -4.12 19.51 -3.50
CA ILE A 177 -3.68 18.12 -3.39
C ILE A 177 -2.39 17.92 -4.21
N GLY A 178 -1.32 17.50 -3.54
CA GLY A 178 -0.04 17.14 -4.14
C GLY A 178 0.24 15.65 -4.11
N LEU A 179 1.44 15.26 -4.53
CA LEU A 179 1.86 13.86 -4.59
C LEU A 179 1.78 13.16 -3.23
N VAL A 180 2.25 13.84 -2.18
CA VAL A 180 2.31 13.28 -0.83
C VAL A 180 0.90 13.04 -0.29
N ASP A 181 -0.06 13.92 -0.59
CA ASP A 181 -1.46 13.72 -0.21
C ASP A 181 -2.03 12.43 -0.80
N ILE A 182 -1.75 12.18 -2.09
CA ILE A 182 -2.18 10.96 -2.79
C ILE A 182 -1.48 9.72 -2.21
N ALA A 183 -0.17 9.81 -1.96
CA ALA A 183 0.62 8.70 -1.40
C ALA A 183 0.27 8.39 0.06
N ALA A 184 -0.21 9.39 0.81
CA ALA A 184 -0.65 9.28 2.19
C ALA A 184 -2.11 8.85 2.32
N ASN A 185 -2.81 8.46 1.25
CA ASN A 185 -4.23 8.05 1.30
C ASN A 185 -4.53 6.94 2.31
N ILE A 186 -3.55 6.10 2.65
CA ILE A 186 -3.70 5.08 3.71
C ILE A 186 -3.97 5.73 5.07
N ILE A 187 -3.36 6.89 5.33
CA ILE A 187 -3.55 7.67 6.56
C ILE A 187 -4.86 8.43 6.46
N GLY A 188 -5.15 9.02 5.29
CA GLY A 188 -6.34 9.86 5.09
C GLY A 188 -7.66 9.11 5.10
N TYR A 189 -7.69 7.81 4.79
CA TYR A 189 -8.94 7.04 4.67
C TYR A 189 -8.88 5.64 5.30
N TRP A 190 -7.81 4.88 5.08
CA TRP A 190 -7.76 3.48 5.53
C TRP A 190 -7.42 3.32 7.02
N LEU A 191 -6.73 4.30 7.61
CA LEU A 191 -6.26 4.21 8.99
C LEU A 191 -7.44 4.16 9.96
N GLU A 192 -8.44 5.02 9.79
CA GLU A 192 -9.68 5.03 10.58
C GLU A 192 -10.43 3.68 10.47
N ILE A 193 -10.53 3.15 9.25
CA ILE A 193 -11.13 1.84 8.99
C ILE A 193 -10.39 0.73 9.74
N PHE A 194 -9.06 0.78 9.77
CA PHE A 194 -8.26 -0.19 10.53
C PHE A 194 -8.39 0.01 12.04
N GLU A 195 -8.39 1.24 12.52
CA GLU A 195 -8.60 1.56 13.93
C GLU A 195 -9.92 0.97 14.44
N GLU A 196 -11.01 1.19 13.70
CA GLU A 196 -12.33 0.67 14.04
C GLU A 196 -12.40 -0.87 13.90
N ALA A 197 -11.87 -1.43 12.80
CA ALA A 197 -11.91 -2.87 12.57
C ALA A 197 -11.07 -3.66 13.59
N PHE A 198 -9.97 -3.09 14.08
CA PHE A 198 -9.01 -3.78 14.95
C PHE A 198 -9.03 -3.31 16.42
N GLY A 199 -9.85 -2.31 16.74
CA GLY A 199 -9.94 -1.74 18.09
C GLY A 199 -8.63 -1.10 18.55
N VAL A 200 -7.93 -0.42 17.64
CA VAL A 200 -6.66 0.28 17.92
C VAL A 200 -6.84 1.78 17.70
N GLU A 201 -6.00 2.58 18.35
CA GLU A 201 -6.10 4.04 18.28
C GLU A 201 -4.70 4.64 18.08
N LEU A 202 -4.46 5.11 16.87
CA LEU A 202 -3.19 5.56 16.29
C LEU A 202 -3.24 7.08 15.97
N LEU A 203 -4.25 7.55 15.24
CA LEU A 203 -4.38 8.94 14.77
C LEU A 203 -5.24 9.78 15.73
N ARG A 204 -4.68 10.10 16.89
CA ARG A 204 -5.36 10.87 17.94
C ARG A 204 -5.32 12.36 17.65
N LYS A 205 -6.47 13.04 17.67
CA LYS A 205 -6.57 14.48 17.39
C LYS A 205 -5.80 15.35 18.38
N GLU A 206 -5.69 14.90 19.63
CA GLU A 206 -4.93 15.59 20.68
C GLU A 206 -3.42 15.63 20.35
N LYS A 207 -2.92 14.63 19.61
CA LYS A 207 -1.51 14.48 19.27
C LYS A 207 -1.19 14.90 17.83
N PHE A 208 -2.11 14.65 16.90
CA PHE A 208 -1.94 14.87 15.46
C PHE A 208 -3.08 15.73 14.88
N PRO A 209 -3.33 16.93 15.42
CA PRO A 209 -4.48 17.76 15.01
C PRO A 209 -4.44 18.14 13.53
N LYS A 210 -3.25 18.37 12.94
CA LYS A 210 -3.10 18.77 11.55
C LYS A 210 -3.39 17.61 10.61
N LEU A 211 -2.85 16.42 10.90
CA LEU A 211 -3.16 15.21 10.14
C LEU A 211 -4.62 14.82 10.22
N CYS A 212 -5.28 14.95 11.38
CA CYS A 212 -6.72 14.69 11.49
C CYS A 212 -7.55 15.66 10.63
N ASN A 213 -7.20 16.94 10.63
CA ASN A 213 -7.85 17.94 9.78
C ASN A 213 -7.58 17.64 8.29
N TRP A 214 -6.34 17.35 7.94
CA TRP A 214 -5.94 16.97 6.59
C TRP A 214 -6.70 15.74 6.09
N ALA A 215 -6.81 14.68 6.89
CA ALA A 215 -7.53 13.46 6.54
C ALA A 215 -9.01 13.77 6.24
N SER A 216 -9.65 14.58 7.09
CA SER A 216 -11.05 15.02 6.92
C SER A 216 -11.25 15.83 5.63
N GLU A 217 -10.33 16.75 5.33
CA GLU A 217 -10.37 17.54 4.09
C GLU A 217 -10.09 16.67 2.86
N PHE A 218 -9.13 15.74 2.95
CA PHE A 218 -8.72 14.84 1.87
C PHE A 218 -9.88 13.96 1.39
N VAL A 219 -10.61 13.32 2.31
CA VAL A 219 -11.76 12.46 1.95
C VAL A 219 -12.98 13.27 1.47
N SER A 220 -13.01 14.57 1.77
CA SER A 220 -14.09 15.48 1.37
C SER A 220 -13.92 16.05 -0.05
N VAL A 221 -12.72 15.95 -0.64
CA VAL A 221 -12.47 16.35 -2.04
C VAL A 221 -13.38 15.54 -2.96
N SER A 222 -14.17 16.20 -3.82
CA SER A 222 -15.17 15.53 -4.67
C SER A 222 -14.63 14.33 -5.44
N ALA A 223 -13.49 14.51 -6.11
CA ALA A 223 -12.82 13.45 -6.88
C ALA A 223 -12.41 12.24 -6.01
N ILE A 224 -12.10 12.45 -4.73
CA ILE A 224 -11.78 11.37 -3.79
C ILE A 224 -13.08 10.75 -3.27
N LYS A 225 -13.97 11.57 -2.72
CA LYS A 225 -15.26 11.17 -2.12
C LYS A 225 -16.11 10.29 -3.04
N GLU A 226 -16.22 10.66 -4.31
CA GLU A 226 -17.02 9.92 -5.30
C GLU A 226 -16.48 8.52 -5.59
N ASN A 227 -15.25 8.23 -5.19
CA ASN A 227 -14.54 7.00 -5.50
C ASN A 227 -14.07 6.21 -4.26
N LEU A 228 -14.35 6.71 -3.05
CA LEU A 228 -14.06 5.97 -1.84
C LEU A 228 -15.04 4.81 -1.69
N PRO A 229 -14.57 3.59 -1.36
CA PRO A 229 -15.47 2.51 -1.00
C PRO A 229 -16.31 2.87 0.26
N PRO A 230 -17.43 2.18 0.51
CA PRO A 230 -18.18 2.36 1.75
C PRO A 230 -17.37 1.82 2.94
N SER A 231 -17.05 2.66 3.92
CA SER A 231 -16.18 2.31 5.07
C SER A 231 -16.76 1.19 5.94
N ASP A 232 -18.07 1.21 6.18
CA ASP A 232 -18.84 0.19 6.89
C ASP A 232 -18.64 -1.23 6.31
N LYS A 233 -18.68 -1.35 4.98
CA LYS A 233 -18.44 -2.63 4.30
C LYS A 233 -17.01 -3.11 4.44
N LEU A 234 -16.04 -2.18 4.46
CA LEU A 234 -14.63 -2.50 4.64
C LEU A 234 -14.33 -2.97 6.05
N ILE A 235 -14.88 -2.29 7.06
CA ILE A 235 -14.76 -2.65 8.46
C ILE A 235 -15.31 -4.07 8.67
N ALA A 236 -16.55 -4.32 8.23
CA ALA A 236 -17.17 -5.64 8.33
C ALA A 236 -16.37 -6.73 7.62
N PHE A 237 -15.82 -6.44 6.43
CA PHE A 237 -14.96 -7.37 5.70
C PHE A 237 -13.69 -7.71 6.50
N LEU A 238 -13.00 -6.72 7.05
CA LEU A 238 -11.76 -6.91 7.81
C LEU A 238 -12.02 -7.68 9.10
N GLN A 239 -13.06 -7.31 9.84
CA GLN A 239 -13.51 -8.01 11.05
C GLN A 239 -13.79 -9.49 10.77
N ASN A 240 -14.55 -9.79 9.70
CA ASN A 240 -14.83 -11.17 9.29
C ASN A 240 -13.58 -11.92 8.85
N ARG A 241 -12.71 -11.30 8.04
CA ARG A 241 -11.50 -11.93 7.48
C ARG A 241 -10.48 -12.26 8.55
N PHE A 242 -10.35 -11.41 9.57
CA PHE A 242 -9.33 -11.54 10.62
C PHE A 242 -9.90 -12.01 11.95
N GLY A 243 -11.19 -12.38 12.01
CA GLY A 243 -11.84 -12.89 13.21
C GLY A 243 -12.00 -11.85 14.33
N VAL A 244 -11.88 -10.57 14.00
CA VAL A 244 -11.99 -9.46 14.94
C VAL A 244 -13.46 -9.08 15.06
N GLY A 245 -14.24 -9.92 15.73
CA GLY A 245 -15.69 -9.71 15.79
C GLY A 245 -16.50 -10.80 16.47
N ASN A 246 -15.94 -12.00 16.68
CA ASN A 246 -16.59 -13.04 17.49
C ASN A 246 -15.95 -13.16 18.87
N ALA A 247 -15.96 -12.05 19.61
CA ALA A 247 -15.87 -12.06 21.06
C ALA A 247 -17.08 -11.30 21.62
N SER A 248 -18.25 -11.93 21.57
CA SER A 248 -19.42 -11.51 22.34
C SER A 248 -20.30 -12.73 22.61
N LYS A 249 -20.05 -13.40 23.74
CA LYS A 249 -21.06 -13.78 24.74
C LYS A 249 -20.37 -13.97 26.08
#